data_AF-A0A960T3K1-F1
#
_entry.id   AF-A0A960T3K1-F1
#
_cell.length_a   1.000
_cell.length_b   1.000
_cell.length_c   1.000
_cell.angle_alpha   90.00
_cell.angle_beta   90.00
_cell.angle_gamma   90.00
#
_symmetry.space_group_name_H-M   'P 1'
#
loop_
_entity.id
_entity.type
_entity.pdbx_description
1 polymer ?
#
loop_
_entity_poly.entity_id
_entity_poly.type
_entity_poly.pdbx_seq_one_letter_code
_entity_poly.pdbx_strand_id
1 'polypeptide(L)'
;MKRCFAMLLAASALASAGETKVDAMVRFANEDRIEGTIESLTKDKLTLSSPILEKPAPFHLDKVVEVGLDAVYHDVDANHE
;
A
#
# COMPACT_ATOMS: atom_id res chain seq x y z
N MET A 1 -29.19 3.89 -42.29
CA MET A 1 -27.98 4.70 -42.01
C MET A 1 -28.37 5.71 -40.94
N LYS A 2 -27.75 5.91 -39.77
CA LYS A 2 -26.38 5.74 -39.26
C LYS A 2 -26.49 5.36 -37.76
N ARG A 3 -26.02 4.16 -37.39
CA ARG A 3 -24.79 3.88 -36.61
C ARG A 3 -24.81 4.44 -35.18
N CYS A 4 -25.11 3.51 -34.26
CA CYS A 4 -25.02 3.59 -32.82
C CYS A 4 -23.66 4.13 -32.37
N PHE A 5 -23.68 5.15 -31.52
CA PHE A 5 -22.51 5.72 -30.87
C PHE A 5 -22.17 4.87 -29.64
N ALA A 6 -21.50 3.74 -29.86
CA ALA A 6 -20.94 2.94 -28.78
C ALA A 6 -19.59 3.55 -28.39
N MET A 7 -19.60 4.45 -27.41
CA MET A 7 -18.39 4.99 -26.79
C MET A 7 -17.83 3.91 -25.85
N LEU A 8 -16.88 3.15 -26.37
CA LEU A 8 -16.12 2.14 -25.64
C LEU A 8 -15.25 2.88 -24.59
N LEU A 9 -15.71 2.93 -23.34
CA LEU A 9 -14.91 3.41 -22.22
C LEU A 9 -13.92 2.30 -21.87
N ALA A 10 -12.67 2.47 -22.30
CA ALA A 10 -11.56 1.60 -21.93
C ALA A 10 -11.31 1.73 -20.43
N ALA A 11 -11.85 0.79 -19.65
CA ALA A 11 -11.49 0.61 -18.26
C ALA A 11 -10.06 0.06 -18.21
N SER A 12 -9.13 0.96 -17.92
CA SER A 12 -7.74 0.66 -17.58
C SER A 12 -7.68 -0.40 -16.48
N ALA A 13 -7.14 -1.57 -16.82
CA ALA A 13 -6.74 -2.58 -15.85
C ALA A 13 -5.62 -1.98 -14.97
N LEU A 14 -5.98 -1.52 -13.78
CA LEU A 14 -4.99 -1.17 -12.77
C LEU A 14 -4.30 -2.46 -12.34
N ALA A 15 -2.97 -2.44 -12.45
CA ALA A 15 -2.08 -3.54 -12.11
C ALA A 15 -2.38 -4.10 -10.71
N SER A 16 -2.51 -5.43 -10.64
CA SER A 16 -2.37 -6.18 -9.40
C SER A 16 -0.91 -6.06 -8.94
N ALA A 17 -0.59 -4.98 -8.22
CA ALA A 17 0.57 -4.96 -7.35
C ALA A 17 0.23 -5.88 -6.18
N GLY A 18 1.02 -6.94 -5.96
CA GLY A 18 0.78 -7.91 -4.90
C GLY A 18 0.52 -7.21 -3.56
N GLU A 19 -0.72 -7.32 -3.09
CA GLU A 19 -1.18 -6.72 -1.84
C GLU A 19 -0.60 -7.54 -0.67
N THR A 20 0.66 -7.32 -0.34
CA THR A 20 1.20 -7.78 0.94
C THR A 20 0.71 -6.81 1.99
N LYS A 21 -0.41 -7.16 2.63
CA LYS A 21 -0.95 -6.43 3.78
C LYS A 21 -0.05 -6.68 4.98
N VAL A 22 0.67 -5.66 5.42
CA VAL A 22 1.61 -5.75 6.54
C VAL A 22 1.23 -4.72 7.59
N ASP A 23 1.00 -5.17 8.81
CA ASP A 23 0.79 -4.27 9.94
C ASP A 23 2.07 -3.51 10.27
N ALA A 24 1.94 -2.20 10.43
CA ALA A 24 3.05 -1.28 10.55
C ALA A 24 2.70 -0.06 11.41
N MET A 25 3.73 0.50 12.02
CA MET A 25 3.71 1.81 12.64
C MET A 25 4.51 2.78 11.77
N VAL A 26 3.84 3.79 11.23
CA VAL A 26 4.46 4.76 10.31
C VAL A 26 4.68 6.07 11.05
N ARG A 27 5.92 6.52 11.13
CA ARG A 27 6.30 7.82 11.71
C ARG A 27 6.58 8.82 10.60
N PHE A 28 5.95 9.98 10.70
CA PHE A 28 6.06 11.06 9.72
C PHE A 28 7.04 12.15 10.18
N ALA A 29 7.43 13.02 9.25
CA ALA A 29 8.37 14.11 9.47
C ALA A 29 7.84 15.20 10.43
N ASN A 30 6.52 15.28 10.58
CA ASN A 30 5.84 16.15 11.56
C ASN A 30 5.69 15.48 12.94
N GLU A 31 6.43 14.40 13.20
CA GLU A 31 6.41 13.60 14.44
C GLU A 31 5.13 12.80 14.69
N ASP A 32 4.13 12.91 13.81
CA ASP A 32 2.93 12.08 13.86
C ASP A 32 3.28 10.60 13.68
N ARG A 33 2.49 9.75 14.34
CA ARG A 33 2.59 8.31 14.22
C ARG A 33 1.23 7.73 13.92
N ILE A 34 1.13 6.95 12.86
CA ILE A 34 -0.10 6.28 12.45
C ILE A 34 0.17 4.79 12.40
N GLU A 35 -0.53 4.05 13.25
CA GLU A 35 -0.58 2.60 13.20
C GLU A 35 -1.58 2.16 12.13
N GLY A 36 -1.27 1.11 11.39
CA GLY A 36 -2.17 0.61 10.37
C GLY A 36 -1.54 -0.47 9.52
N THR A 37 -2.24 -0.85 8.47
CA THR A 37 -1.80 -1.87 7.52
C THR A 37 -1.33 -1.20 6.23
N ILE A 38 -0.10 -1.48 5.82
CA ILE A 38 0.44 -1.06 4.53
C ILE A 38 -0.24 -1.91 3.46
N GLU A 39 -1.01 -1.26 2.59
CA GLU A 39 -1.67 -1.95 1.46
C GLU A 39 -0.80 -1.90 0.19
N SER A 40 0.02 -0.85 0.05
CA SER A 40 0.93 -0.70 -1.08
C SER A 40 2.13 0.15 -0.71
N LEU A 41 3.31 -0.27 -1.14
CA LEU A 41 4.55 0.50 -1.03
C LEU A 41 5.19 0.59 -2.41
N THR A 42 5.35 1.81 -2.90
CA THR A 42 6.01 2.13 -4.17
C THR A 42 7.26 2.96 -3.89
N LYS A 43 7.98 3.36 -4.94
CA LYS A 43 9.18 4.20 -4.81
C LYS A 43 8.89 5.58 -4.18
N ASP A 44 7.70 6.13 -4.39
CA ASP A 44 7.38 7.51 -4.02
C ASP A 44 6.24 7.59 -3.00
N LYS A 45 5.44 6.53 -2.86
CA LYS A 45 4.21 6.53 -2.06
C LYS A 45 4.04 5.26 -1.24
N LEU A 46 3.44 5.45 -0.07
CA LEU A 46 2.94 4.43 0.84
C LEU A 46 1.42 4.58 0.97
N THR A 47 0.64 3.54 0.66
CA THR A 47 -0.79 3.51 0.96
C THR A 47 -1.00 2.80 2.30
N LEU A 48 -1.53 3.54 3.28
CA LEU A 48 -1.78 3.05 4.63
C LEU A 48 -3.29 3.02 4.91
N SER A 49 -3.77 1.90 5.41
CA SER A 49 -5.11 1.75 5.96
C SER A 49 -5.02 1.78 7.49
N SER A 50 -5.79 2.64 8.17
CA SER A 50 -5.71 2.83 9.62
C SER A 50 -7.08 3.18 10.20
N PRO A 51 -7.42 2.77 11.44
CA PRO A 51 -8.70 3.09 12.06
C PRO A 51 -8.95 4.60 12.25
N ILE A 52 -7.90 5.42 12.25
CA ILE A 52 -8.03 6.89 12.35
C ILE A 52 -8.26 7.56 10.99
N LEU A 53 -8.20 6.78 9.90
CA LEU A 53 -8.43 7.24 8.54
C LEU A 53 -9.78 6.71 8.06
N GLU A 54 -10.59 7.54 7.40
CA GLU A 54 -11.88 7.10 6.85
C GLU A 54 -11.74 6.02 5.76
N LYS A 55 -10.58 5.97 5.11
CA LYS A 55 -10.24 5.05 4.01
C LYS A 55 -8.72 4.93 3.88
N PRO A 56 -8.22 3.91 3.14
CA PRO A 56 -6.80 3.82 2.82
C PRO A 56 -6.30 5.12 2.17
N ALA A 57 -5.25 5.70 2.75
CA ALA A 57 -4.72 7.00 2.33
C ALA A 57 -3.29 6.84 1.78
N PRO A 58 -3.00 7.41 0.59
CA PRO A 58 -1.65 7.47 0.08
C PRO A 58 -0.86 8.62 0.73
N PHE A 59 0.32 8.30 1.25
CA PHE A 59 1.30 9.23 1.80
C PHE A 59 2.55 9.25 0.93
N HIS A 60 3.19 10.41 0.82
CA HIS A 60 4.46 10.52 0.12
C HIS A 60 5.60 10.05 1.01
N LEU A 61 6.53 9.26 0.46
CA LEU A 61 7.66 8.74 1.23
C LEU A 61 8.64 9.82 1.69
N ASP A 62 8.69 10.99 1.03
CA ASP A 62 9.50 12.12 1.52
C ASP A 62 9.01 12.67 2.86
N LYS A 63 7.77 12.34 3.25
CA LYS A 63 7.18 12.69 4.54
C LYS A 63 7.26 11.57 5.57
N VAL A 64 7.72 10.38 5.18
CA VAL A 64 7.85 9.23 6.08
C VAL A 64 9.29 9.15 6.57
N VAL A 65 9.48 9.14 7.89
CA VAL A 65 10.79 9.05 8.53
C VAL A 65 11.14 7.60 8.86
N GLU A 66 10.15 6.83 9.28
CA GLU A 66 10.35 5.47 9.77
C GLU A 66 9.11 4.63 9.54
N VAL A 67 9.33 3.36 9.19
CA VAL A 67 8.29 2.34 9.07
C VAL A 67 8.72 1.18 9.97
N GLY A 68 8.06 1.02 11.11
CA GLY A 68 8.21 -0.14 11.97
C GLY A 68 7.30 -1.25 11.49
N LEU A 69 7.87 -2.37 11.04
CA LEU A 69 7.13 -3.56 10.64
C LEU A 69 7.19 -4.56 11.78
N ASP A 70 6.06 -5.17 12.14
CA ASP A 70 6.09 -6.30 13.07
C ASP A 70 6.67 -7.51 12.33
N ALA A 71 7.86 -7.94 12.74
CA ALA A 71 8.56 -9.02 12.06
C ALA A 71 7.84 -10.34 12.32
N VAL A 72 7.05 -10.78 11.33
CA VAL A 72 6.68 -12.20 11.25
C VAL A 72 7.97 -12.95 10.92
N TYR A 73 8.60 -13.55 11.93
CA TYR A 73 9.69 -14.50 11.73
C TYR A 73 9.15 -15.62 10.84
N HIS A 74 9.50 -15.59 9.56
CA HIS A 74 9.48 -16.80 8.75
C HIS A 74 10.60 -17.67 9.31
N ASP A 75 10.23 -18.72 10.02
CA ASP A 75 11.10 -19.85 10.30
C ASP A 75 11.43 -20.47 8.93
N VAL A 76 12.49 -19.97 8.30
CA VAL A 76 13.04 -20.59 7.10
C VAL A 76 13.85 -21.76 7.62
N ASP A 77 13.20 -22.92 7.73
CA ASP A 77 13.88 -24.20 7.93
C ASP A 77 14.77 -24.39 6.69
N ALA A 78 16.01 -23.89 6.80
CA ALA A 78 17.02 -24.02 5.77
C ALA A 78 17.51 -25.47 5.80
N ASN A 79 16.68 -26.37 5.28
CA ASN A 79 17.04 -27.75 5.07
C ASN A 79 18.07 -27.79 3.94
N HIS A 80 19.35 -27.73 4.32
CA HIS A 80 20.47 -28.02 3.46
C HIS A 80 20.66 -29.54 3.43
N GLU A 81 19.93 -30.21 2.53
CA GLU A 81 20.24 -31.59 2.10
C GLU A 81 20.92 -31.62 0.73
#